data_AF-A0A7C6E0J0-F1
#
_entry.id   AF-A0A7C6E0J0-F1
#
_cell.length_a   1.000
_cell.length_b   1.000
_cell.length_c   1.000
_cell.angle_alpha   90.00
_cell.angle_beta   90.00
_cell.angle_gamma   90.00
#
_symmetry.space_group_name_H-M   'P 1'
#
loop_
_entity.id
_entity.type
_entity.pdbx_description
1 polymer ?
#
loop_
_entity_poly.entity_id
_entity_poly.type
_entity_poly.pdbx_seq_one_letter_code
_entity_poly.pdbx_strand_id
1 'polypeptide(L)' 'MSEVEATLREIREELREIRLLYKELIERLIPVEEPLSDEKEAIESSDETVGEEELLKALDYSGLNCLK' A
#
# COMPACT_ATOMS: atom_id res chain seq x y z
N MET A 1 -43.93 7.79 -8.11
CA MET A 1 -42.70 7.79 -8.94
C MET A 1 -43.10 7.41 -10.34
N SER A 2 -42.51 8.05 -11.34
CA SER A 2 -42.79 7.69 -12.74
C SER A 2 -42.18 6.32 -13.07
N GLU A 3 -42.75 5.62 -14.04
CA GLU A 3 -42.22 4.36 -14.56
C GLU A 3 -40.75 4.51 -14.99
N VAL A 4 -40.43 5.63 -15.65
CA VAL A 4 -39.06 5.98 -16.06
C VAL A 4 -38.11 6.11 -14.86
N GLU A 5 -38.52 6.72 -13.76
CA GLU A 5 -37.71 6.81 -12.55
C GLU A 5 -37.46 5.46 -11.90
N ALA A 6 -38.42 4.53 -11.99
CA ALA A 6 -38.26 3.18 -11.48
C ALA A 6 -37.24 2.39 -12.32
N THR A 7 -37.38 2.42 -13.64
CA THR A 7 -36.43 1.80 -14.57
C THR A 7 -35.02 2.36 -14.39
N LEU A 8 -34.87 3.67 -14.24
CA LEU A 8 -33.55 4.29 -14.03
C LEU A 8 -32.89 3.86 -12.71
N ARG A 9 -33.68 3.59 -11.67
CA ARG A 9 -33.15 3.07 -10.40
C ARG A 9 -32.68 1.63 -10.57
N GLU A 10 -33.48 0.77 -11.19
CA GLU A 10 -33.13 -0.62 -11.46
C GLU A 10 -31.83 -0.71 -12.28
N ILE A 11 -31.72 0.07 -13.37
CA ILE A 11 -30.50 0.14 -14.19
C ILE A 11 -29.28 0.55 -13.34
N ARG A 12 -29.43 1.51 -12.41
CA ARG A 12 -28.31 1.93 -11.54
C ARG A 12 -27.91 0.85 -10.54
N GLU A 13 -28.86 0.09 -10.03
CA GLU A 13 -28.63 -1.02 -9.11
C GLU A 13 -27.91 -2.17 -9.82
N GLU A 14 -28.40 -2.59 -10.98
CA GLU A 14 -27.74 -3.61 -11.81
C GLU A 14 -26.32 -3.20 -12.20
N LEU A 15 -26.11 -1.93 -12.59
CA LEU A 15 -24.76 -1.42 -12.90
C LEU A 15 -23.83 -1.42 -11.68
N ARG A 16 -24.35 -1.24 -10.46
CA ARG A 16 -23.54 -1.36 -9.23
C ARG A 16 -23.13 -2.81 -9.00
N GLU A 17 -24.07 -3.74 -9.17
CA GLU A 17 -23.82 -5.17 -9.00
C GLU A 17 -22.79 -5.69 -10.00
N ILE A 18 -22.91 -5.32 -11.28
CA ILE A 18 -21.94 -5.68 -12.32
C ILE A 18 -20.53 -5.17 -11.97
N ARG A 19 -20.40 -3.93 -11.47
CA ARG A 19 -19.10 -3.38 -11.05
C ARG A 19 -18.49 -4.16 -9.89
N LEU A 20 -19.30 -4.61 -8.94
CA LEU A 20 -18.83 -5.42 -7.81
C LEU A 20 -18.35 -6.79 -8.27
N LEU A 21 -19.14 -7.47 -9.11
CA LEU A 21 -18.78 -8.77 -9.67
C LEU A 21 -17.48 -8.69 -10.50
N TYR A 22 -17.32 -7.64 -11.31
CA TYR A 22 -16.10 -7.44 -12.07
C TYR A 22 -14.88 -7.19 -11.17
N LYS A 23 -15.06 -6.43 -10.09
CA LYS A 23 -14.00 -6.21 -9.09
C LYS A 23 -13.59 -7.53 -8.41
N GLU A 24 -14.55 -8.33 -7.96
CA GLU A 24 -14.28 -9.62 -7.32
C GLU A 24 -13.57 -10.58 -8.29
N LEU A 25 -13.96 -10.57 -9.56
CA LEU A 25 -13.30 -11.37 -10.59
C LEU A 25 -11.83 -10.94 -10.78
N ILE A 26 -11.56 -9.64 -10.85
CA ILE A 26 -10.18 -9.12 -10.93
C ILE A 26 -9.38 -9.53 -9.70
N GLU A 27 -9.92 -9.32 -8.50
CA GLU A 27 -9.24 -9.66 -7.24
C GLU A 27 -8.89 -11.14 -7.15
N ARG A 28 -9.74 -12.02 -7.71
CA ARG A 28 -9.46 -13.47 -7.80
C ARG A 28 -8.43 -13.84 -8.87
N LEU A 29 -8.37 -13.07 -9.95
CA LEU A 29 -7.46 -13.33 -11.07
C LEU A 29 -6.07 -12.75 -10.84
N ILE A 30 -5.95 -11.72 -9.99
CA ILE A 30 -4.66 -11.20 -9.56
C ILE A 30 -4.01 -12.26 -8.66
N PRO A 31 -2.87 -12.86 -9.06
CA PRO A 31 -2.17 -13.78 -8.19
C PRO A 31 -1.71 -13.05 -6.94
N VAL A 32 -1.92 -13.67 -5.78
CA VAL A 32 -1.23 -13.25 -4.57
C VAL A 32 0.21 -13.73 -4.71
N GLU A 33 1.11 -12.82 -5.08
CA GLU A 33 2.54 -13.10 -5.12
C GLU A 33 3.08 -13.06 -3.69
N GLU A 34 3.72 -14.15 -3.27
CA GLU A 34 4.49 -14.16 -2.03
C GLU A 34 5.74 -13.27 -2.22
N PRO A 35 6.10 -12.46 -1.22
CA PRO A 35 7.32 -11.66 -1.29
C PRO A 35 8.54 -12.57 -1.51
N LEU A 36 9.49 -12.08 -2.30
CA LEU A 36 10.79 -12.73 -2.45
C LEU A 36 11.51 -12.81 -1.10
N SER A 37 12.52 -13.67 -0.99
CA SER A 37 13.21 -13.91 0.29
C SER A 37 13.82 -12.64 0.89
N ASP A 38 14.35 -11.76 0.05
CA ASP A 38 14.93 -10.47 0.43
C ASP A 38 13.85 -9.43 0.79
N GLU A 39 12.75 -9.39 0.05
CA GLU A 39 11.60 -8.54 0.37
C GLU A 39 10.96 -8.96 1.71
N LYS A 40 10.86 -10.26 1.95
CA LYS A 40 10.35 -10.82 3.19
C LYS A 40 11.27 -10.45 4.36
N GLU A 41 12.58 -10.59 4.19
CA GLU A 41 13.56 -10.17 5.20
C GLU A 41 13.44 -8.67 5.51
N ALA A 42 13.29 -7.82 4.49
CA ALA A 42 13.11 -6.39 4.66
C ALA A 42 11.81 -6.02 5.41
N ILE A 43 10.73 -6.79 5.22
CA ILE A 43 9.45 -6.58 5.94
C ILE A 43 9.54 -7.06 7.39
N GLU A 44 10.22 -8.19 7.63
CA GLU A 44 10.28 -8.85 8.94
C GLU A 44 11.39 -8.31 9.85
N SER A 45 12.48 -7.79 9.26
CA SER A 45 13.59 -7.21 10.01
C SER A 45 13.17 -5.88 10.61
N SER A 46 13.39 -5.70 11.91
CA SER A 46 13.34 -4.37 12.51
C SER A 46 14.55 -3.58 12.05
N ASP A 47 14.33 -2.38 11.51
CA ASP A 47 15.41 -1.44 11.28
C ASP A 47 16.18 -1.20 12.58
N GLU A 48 17.52 -1.16 12.48
CA GLU A 48 18.36 -0.68 13.57
C GLU A 48 18.04 0.81 13.78
N THR A 49 17.29 1.10 14.84
CA THR A 49 16.97 2.47 15.22
C THR A 49 17.99 2.93 16.24
N VAL A 50 18.70 4.01 15.91
CA VAL A 50 19.66 4.65 16.80
C VAL A 50 19.04 5.86 17.49
N GLY A 51 19.47 6.12 18.73
CA GLY A 51 18.99 7.26 19.50
C GLY A 51 19.57 8.60 19.02
N GLU A 52 18.95 9.71 19.42
CA GLU A 52 19.42 11.07 19.08
C GLU A 52 20.89 11.30 19.49
N GLU A 53 21.31 10.78 20.64
CA GLU A 53 22.69 10.90 21.11
C GLU A 53 23.70 10.19 20.18
N GLU A 54 23.35 9.02 19.66
CA GLU A 54 24.20 8.25 18.73
C GLU A 54 24.24 8.91 17.35
N LEU A 55 23.10 9.46 16.89
CA LEU A 55 23.01 10.24 15.67
C LEU A 55 23.90 11.50 15.74
N LEU A 56 23.84 12.23 16.85
CA LEU A 56 24.67 13.43 17.06
C LEU A 56 26.16 13.08 17.06
N LYS A 57 26.55 12.00 17.73
CA LYS A 57 27.95 11.52 17.70
C LYS A 57 28.40 11.19 16.27
N ALA A 58 27.59 10.46 15.50
CA ALA A 58 27.93 10.11 14.12
C ALA A 58 28.09 11.36 13.23
N LEU A 59 27.23 12.37 13.41
CA LEU A 59 27.32 13.65 12.71
C LEU A 59 28.56 14.45 13.13
N ASP A 60 28.92 14.47 14.41
CA ASP A 60 30.13 15.15 14.91
C ASP A 60 31.42 14.51 14.34
N TYR A 61 31.49 13.18 14.26
CA TYR A 61 32.60 12.48 13.60
C TYR A 61 32.68 12.77 12.09
N SER A 62 31.54 12.99 11.43
CA SER A 62 31.50 13.35 10.00
C SER A 62 31.93 14.81 9.75
N GLY A 63 31.59 15.74 10.64
CA GLY A 63 32.00 17.14 10.56
C GLY A 63 33.50 17.36 10.78
N LEU A 64 34.16 16.49 11.55
CA LEU A 64 35.61 16.50 11.75
C LEU A 64 36.41 16.02 10.51
N ASN A 65 35.83 15.18 9.65
CA ASN A 65 36.48 14.71 8.43
C ASN A 65 36.29 15.66 7.24
N CYS A 66 35.32 16.59 7.29
CA CYS A 66 35.15 17.62 6.26
C CYS A 66 36.00 18.89 6.51
N LEU A 67 36.70 18.98 7.65
CA LEU A 67 37.55 20.11 8.03
C LEU A 67 39.06 19.79 7.99
N LYS A 68 39.46 18.67 7.37
CA LYS A 68 40.86 18.33 7.08
C LYS A 68 41.17 18.43 5.60
#